data_AF-A0A812LKL3-F1
#
_entry.id   AF-A0A812LKL3-F1
#
_cell.length_a   1.000
_cell.length_b   1.000
_cell.length_c   1.000
_cell.angle_alpha   90.00
_cell.angle_beta   90.00
_cell.angle_gamma   90.00
#
_symmetry.space_group_name_H-M   'P 1'
#
loop_
_entity.id
_entity.type
_entity.pdbx_description
1 polymer ?
#
loop_
_entity_poly.entity_id
_entity_poly.type
_entity_poly.pdbx_seq_one_letter_code
_entity_poly.pdbx_strand_id
1 'polypeptide(L)'
;MAGDKNFETHFSDDHAADGSGMPNRSCTDVPCLVVFLGYVACMVGISLYAFQTGQPQKLTHGFDYKGQLCGVDKAVEDKPMLFWCPKGNQTLHGHAADLDIKHPICMAECPSQELLSVHCFDNPKAHVKDLGGSFPDEQITIQTRTVRKHTYPSQAFAGMFCVPRFHEKQGHILGDEPLVQELLDSHGPIGNGYFRTAAALGSLRRSWQSVVIAVLLSVVFSYLYLFLLRCAPYGASIASIVIVMVASLALGIYFLLASKLWGSWLTHYQNTNSLYKIFDTDYAQWISKVLGMLLLFTFGFMACGLAAIRQSIKQATGCVRVAVECVFSMPTMMLTPCFEAIRAGQDFIAIFKLVLWFALLSSLMWLLATAEVVPTSLDEVGNFVYGTSRRVVFTVDQQAMLAFYLVGIVWFIELSKNFATFVVTYAVFLWYYSPKPKGCGPSFPLLRGVGAGLFYHLGTIALGFSASIESEKRV
;
A
#
# COMPACT_ATOMS: atom_id res chain seq x y z
N MET A 1 -38.68 -57.47 20.20
CA MET A 1 -38.85 -56.19 20.91
C MET A 1 -37.77 -55.25 20.42
N ALA A 2 -38.14 -54.40 19.45
CA ALA A 2 -37.25 -53.40 18.86
C ALA A 2 -37.08 -52.26 19.87
N GLY A 3 -35.83 -51.91 20.17
CA GLY A 3 -35.49 -50.82 21.08
C GLY A 3 -35.78 -49.48 20.42
N ASP A 4 -36.69 -48.75 21.06
CA ASP A 4 -37.06 -47.37 20.76
C ASP A 4 -35.84 -46.47 20.95
N LYS A 5 -35.30 -45.93 19.86
CA LYS A 5 -34.31 -44.86 19.91
C LYS A 5 -35.10 -43.56 19.83
N ASN A 6 -35.38 -42.99 20.99
CA ASN A 6 -35.86 -41.62 21.14
C ASN A 6 -34.95 -40.69 20.34
N PHE A 7 -35.44 -40.25 19.18
CA PHE A 7 -34.90 -39.14 18.44
C PHE A 7 -35.65 -37.92 18.97
N GLU A 8 -34.98 -37.05 19.72
CA GLU A 8 -35.56 -35.78 20.15
C GLU A 8 -35.77 -34.91 18.90
N THR A 9 -36.96 -34.99 18.31
CA THR A 9 -37.41 -34.11 17.23
C THR A 9 -37.98 -32.84 17.84
N HIS A 10 -37.13 -31.84 18.09
CA HIS A 10 -37.60 -30.46 18.21
C HIS A 10 -37.88 -29.92 16.80
N PHE A 11 -39.08 -30.18 16.27
CA PHE A 11 -39.58 -29.54 15.06
C PHE A 11 -40.79 -28.67 15.41
N SER A 12 -40.66 -27.35 15.25
CA SER A 12 -41.79 -26.44 15.08
C SER A 12 -42.14 -26.35 13.59
N ASP A 13 -43.43 -26.29 13.26
CA ASP A 13 -43.97 -26.35 11.89
C ASP A 13 -43.63 -25.14 10.98
N ASP A 14 -42.85 -24.17 11.47
CA ASP A 14 -42.53 -22.91 10.76
C ASP A 14 -41.23 -22.96 9.92
N HIS A 15 -40.66 -24.14 9.68
CA HIS A 15 -39.36 -24.28 9.00
C HIS A 15 -39.51 -24.56 7.49
N ALA A 16 -38.67 -23.89 6.69
CA ALA A 16 -38.59 -24.16 5.25
C ALA A 16 -38.24 -25.62 4.95
N ALA A 17 -38.89 -26.21 3.95
CA ALA A 17 -38.72 -27.61 3.51
C ALA A 17 -37.37 -27.92 2.84
N ASP A 18 -36.34 -27.11 3.07
CA ASP A 18 -34.98 -27.29 2.52
C ASP A 18 -34.06 -28.09 3.45
N GLY A 19 -34.63 -28.67 4.53
CA GLY A 19 -33.94 -29.48 5.52
C GLY A 19 -33.04 -28.69 6.46
N SER A 20 -33.11 -27.36 6.45
CA SER A 20 -32.20 -26.51 7.22
C SER A 20 -32.73 -26.00 8.56
N GLY A 21 -34.04 -26.16 8.83
CA GLY A 21 -34.64 -25.71 10.09
C GLY A 21 -34.63 -24.19 10.29
N MET A 22 -34.57 -23.41 9.20
CA MET A 22 -34.52 -21.93 9.28
C MET A 22 -35.87 -21.27 8.95
N PRO A 23 -36.25 -20.18 9.66
CA PRO A 23 -37.46 -19.41 9.37
C PRO A 23 -37.34 -18.60 8.06
N ASN A 24 -38.48 -18.17 7.52
CA ASN A 24 -38.54 -17.30 6.34
C ASN A 24 -37.78 -15.99 6.57
N ARG A 25 -36.97 -15.57 5.59
CA ARG A 25 -36.08 -14.41 5.71
C ARG A 25 -36.71 -13.13 5.15
N SER A 26 -36.51 -12.02 5.85
CA SER A 26 -36.82 -10.67 5.38
C SER A 26 -35.54 -9.84 5.29
N CYS A 27 -35.48 -8.87 4.37
CA CYS A 27 -34.35 -7.94 4.29
C CYS A 27 -34.22 -7.12 5.59
N THR A 28 -33.03 -7.10 6.17
CA THR A 28 -32.71 -6.28 7.34
C THR A 28 -32.13 -4.93 6.91
N ASP A 29 -32.44 -3.88 7.66
CA ASP A 29 -31.79 -2.57 7.61
C ASP A 29 -31.76 -1.88 6.23
N VAL A 30 -32.93 -1.76 5.57
CA VAL A 30 -33.10 -1.06 4.28
C VAL A 30 -32.55 0.39 4.29
N PRO A 31 -32.75 1.23 5.33
CA PRO A 31 -32.20 2.59 5.33
C PRO A 31 -30.68 2.62 5.22
N CYS A 32 -30.02 1.64 5.83
CA CYS A 32 -28.57 1.54 5.86
C CYS A 32 -28.01 1.08 4.52
N LEU A 33 -28.74 0.18 3.85
CA LEU A 33 -28.46 -0.16 2.46
C LEU A 33 -28.56 1.07 1.54
N VAL A 34 -29.56 1.93 1.73
CA VAL A 34 -29.72 3.17 0.92
C VAL A 34 -28.54 4.12 1.12
N VAL A 35 -28.09 4.34 2.37
CA VAL A 35 -26.91 5.17 2.66
C VAL A 35 -25.65 4.59 2.01
N PHE A 36 -25.44 3.28 2.13
CA PHE A 36 -24.31 2.60 1.50
C PHE A 36 -24.34 2.75 -0.03
N LEU A 37 -25.49 2.53 -0.68
CA LEU A 37 -25.62 2.68 -2.12
C LEU A 37 -25.40 4.13 -2.58
N GLY A 38 -25.87 5.12 -1.80
CA GLY A 38 -25.58 6.54 -2.06
C GLY A 38 -24.08 6.84 -2.01
N TYR A 39 -23.38 6.29 -1.02
CA TYR A 39 -21.93 6.42 -0.90
C TYR A 39 -21.19 5.78 -2.09
N VAL A 40 -21.61 4.58 -2.49
CA VAL A 40 -21.07 3.88 -3.67
C VAL A 40 -21.31 4.68 -4.95
N ALA A 41 -22.48 5.29 -5.11
CA ALA A 41 -22.76 6.14 -6.27
C ALA A 41 -21.82 7.36 -6.34
N CYS A 42 -21.54 8.00 -5.21
CA CYS A 42 -20.54 9.09 -5.13
C CYS A 42 -19.13 8.59 -5.48
N MET A 43 -18.72 7.44 -4.96
CA MET A 43 -17.43 6.81 -5.30
C MET A 43 -17.30 6.56 -6.80
N VAL A 44 -18.33 5.99 -7.43
CA VAL A 44 -18.36 5.75 -8.87
C VAL A 44 -18.28 7.07 -9.65
N GLY A 45 -18.97 8.12 -9.20
CA GLY A 45 -18.86 9.46 -9.79
C GLY A 45 -17.43 10.01 -9.76
N ILE A 46 -16.75 9.88 -8.60
CA ILE A 46 -15.34 10.28 -8.45
C ILE A 46 -14.43 9.44 -9.36
N SER A 47 -14.66 8.12 -9.44
CA SER A 47 -13.92 7.24 -10.34
C SER A 47 -14.07 7.66 -11.79
N LEU A 48 -15.29 7.96 -12.26
CA LEU A 48 -15.54 8.41 -13.63
C LEU A 48 -14.84 9.74 -13.93
N TYR A 49 -14.91 10.70 -13.00
CA TYR A 49 -14.17 11.96 -13.09
C TYR A 49 -12.65 11.71 -13.20
N ALA A 50 -12.12 10.83 -12.35
CA ALA A 50 -10.71 10.48 -12.34
C ALA A 50 -10.27 9.79 -13.64
N PHE A 51 -11.10 8.92 -14.23
CA PHE A 51 -10.80 8.28 -15.52
C PHE A 51 -10.82 9.25 -16.70
N GLN A 52 -11.62 10.31 -16.64
CA GLN A 52 -11.70 11.32 -17.71
C GLN A 52 -10.56 12.35 -17.64
N THR A 53 -10.12 12.70 -16.43
CA THR A 53 -9.16 13.79 -16.21
C THR A 53 -7.75 13.31 -15.85
N GLY A 54 -7.63 12.14 -15.23
CA GLY A 54 -6.38 11.58 -14.73
C GLY A 54 -5.50 11.04 -15.85
N GLN A 55 -4.20 11.29 -15.74
CA GLN A 55 -3.19 10.71 -16.63
C GLN A 55 -2.25 9.83 -15.81
N PRO A 56 -2.50 8.51 -15.71
CA PRO A 56 -1.79 7.63 -14.78
C PRO A 56 -0.27 7.58 -15.03
N GLN A 57 0.18 7.94 -16.23
CA GLN A 57 1.61 8.00 -16.56
C GLN A 57 2.37 9.04 -15.71
N LYS A 58 1.69 10.05 -15.16
CA LYS A 58 2.25 11.07 -14.26
C LYS A 58 2.79 10.50 -12.94
N LEU A 59 2.36 9.30 -12.56
CA LEU A 59 2.77 8.64 -11.32
C LEU A 59 4.02 7.77 -11.50
N THR A 60 4.31 7.35 -12.72
CA THR A 60 5.41 6.43 -13.03
C THR A 60 6.58 7.11 -13.73
N HIS A 61 6.42 8.35 -14.17
CA HIS A 61 7.44 9.14 -14.86
C HIS A 61 7.60 10.52 -14.21
N GLY A 62 8.80 11.10 -14.33
CA GLY A 62 9.08 12.46 -13.90
C GLY A 62 8.70 13.51 -14.95
N PHE A 63 8.57 14.77 -14.52
CA PHE A 63 8.37 15.90 -15.41
C PHE A 63 9.65 16.71 -15.53
N ASP A 64 9.99 17.15 -16.75
CA ASP A 64 11.04 18.15 -16.94
C ASP A 64 10.57 19.57 -16.54
N TYR A 65 11.48 20.54 -16.59
CA TYR A 65 11.18 21.95 -16.32
C TYR A 65 10.16 22.57 -17.29
N LYS A 66 9.98 21.99 -18.48
CA LYS A 66 8.96 22.40 -19.46
C LYS A 66 7.60 21.79 -19.17
N GLY A 67 7.50 20.87 -18.22
CA GLY A 67 6.29 20.12 -17.87
C GLY A 67 6.02 18.95 -18.82
N GLN A 68 7.02 18.51 -19.57
CA GLN A 68 6.95 17.33 -20.42
C GLN A 68 7.19 16.08 -19.58
N LEU A 69 6.39 15.05 -19.82
CA LEU A 69 6.48 13.77 -19.14
C LEU A 69 7.54 12.90 -19.81
N CYS A 70 8.65 12.66 -19.09
CA CYS A 70 9.78 11.89 -19.58
C CYS A 70 9.35 10.48 -20.03
N GLY A 71 9.69 10.07 -21.25
CA GLY A 71 9.31 8.76 -21.81
C GLY A 71 7.88 8.64 -22.34
N VAL A 72 7.11 9.74 -22.38
CA VAL A 72 5.70 9.72 -22.79
C VAL A 72 5.37 10.81 -23.81
N ASP A 73 5.76 12.06 -23.55
CA ASP A 73 5.49 13.14 -24.48
C ASP A 73 6.39 13.02 -25.72
N LYS A 74 5.85 13.27 -26.92
CA LYS A 74 6.55 13.08 -28.21
C LYS A 74 7.94 13.72 -28.30
N ALA A 75 8.19 14.81 -27.56
CA ALA A 75 9.47 15.50 -27.55
C ALA A 75 10.55 14.80 -26.70
N VAL A 76 10.15 13.92 -25.78
CA VAL A 76 10.99 13.23 -24.78
C VAL A 76 10.63 11.75 -24.65
N GLU A 77 10.03 11.16 -25.67
CA GLU A 77 9.54 9.77 -25.68
C GLU A 77 10.69 8.76 -25.53
N ASP A 78 11.87 9.09 -26.08
CA ASP A 78 13.10 8.31 -25.99
C ASP A 78 13.88 8.53 -24.68
N LYS A 79 13.37 9.37 -23.77
CA LYS A 79 14.08 9.86 -22.58
C LYS A 79 13.28 9.61 -21.30
N PRO A 80 13.25 8.37 -20.77
CA PRO A 80 12.42 8.03 -19.61
C PRO A 80 13.00 8.46 -18.25
N MET A 81 14.28 8.84 -18.18
CA MET A 81 14.97 9.13 -16.92
C MET A 81 14.98 10.64 -16.62
N LEU A 82 14.76 11.01 -15.36
CA LEU A 82 14.84 12.40 -14.91
C LEU A 82 16.22 12.71 -14.30
N PHE A 83 16.86 13.79 -14.75
CA PHE A 83 18.19 14.23 -14.31
C PHE A 83 18.18 15.69 -13.85
N TRP A 84 18.92 16.00 -12.78
CA TRP A 84 19.07 17.36 -12.25
C TRP A 84 20.39 17.97 -12.70
N CYS A 85 20.35 19.17 -13.25
CA CYS A 85 21.55 19.84 -13.74
C CYS A 85 22.37 20.46 -12.59
N PRO A 86 23.71 20.58 -12.70
CA PRO A 86 24.50 21.34 -11.74
C PRO A 86 24.20 22.84 -11.84
N LYS A 87 24.13 23.58 -10.71
CA LYS A 87 23.92 25.04 -10.73
C LYS A 87 25.10 25.79 -11.36
N GLY A 88 26.34 25.35 -11.10
CA GLY A 88 27.56 25.93 -11.66
C GLY A 88 28.10 25.26 -12.94
N ASN A 89 29.12 25.88 -13.56
CA ASN A 89 29.83 25.33 -14.72
C ASN A 89 30.97 24.36 -14.34
N GLN A 90 31.35 24.32 -13.07
CA GLN A 90 32.45 23.51 -12.57
C GLN A 90 31.91 22.33 -11.77
N THR A 91 32.20 21.12 -12.25
CA THR A 91 32.14 19.90 -11.42
C THR A 91 33.42 19.84 -10.61
N LEU A 92 33.32 19.92 -9.29
CA LEU A 92 34.46 19.83 -8.38
C LEU A 92 34.80 18.35 -8.18
N HIS A 93 35.98 17.91 -8.63
CA HIS A 93 36.40 16.49 -8.56
C HIS A 93 35.37 15.52 -9.16
N GLY A 94 34.78 15.88 -10.30
CA GLY A 94 33.79 15.02 -10.98
C GLY A 94 32.38 15.08 -10.40
N HIS A 95 32.15 15.86 -9.35
CA HIS A 95 30.84 15.99 -8.68
C HIS A 95 30.27 17.39 -8.81
N ALA A 96 28.94 17.50 -8.88
CA ALA A 96 28.26 18.79 -8.85
C ALA A 96 28.41 19.41 -7.46
N ALA A 97 28.76 20.69 -7.37
CA ALA A 97 28.81 21.38 -6.07
C ALA A 97 27.40 21.64 -5.51
N ASP A 98 26.42 21.82 -6.39
CA ASP A 98 25.03 22.10 -6.06
C ASP A 98 24.14 21.73 -7.27
N LEU A 99 22.92 21.25 -7.03
CA LEU A 99 21.97 20.83 -8.05
C LEU A 99 20.86 21.87 -8.25
N ASP A 100 20.47 22.05 -9.51
CA ASP A 100 19.26 22.78 -9.88
C ASP A 100 18.06 21.85 -9.77
N ILE A 101 17.53 21.76 -8.55
CA ILE A 101 16.36 20.96 -8.20
C ILE A 101 15.10 21.44 -8.94
N LYS A 102 15.04 22.73 -9.28
CA LYS A 102 13.85 23.39 -9.81
C LYS A 102 13.63 23.12 -11.30
N HIS A 103 14.72 22.81 -12.02
CA HIS A 103 14.70 22.66 -13.48
C HIS A 103 15.29 21.31 -13.95
N PRO A 104 14.65 20.17 -13.63
CA PRO A 104 15.12 18.88 -14.09
C PRO A 104 14.91 18.69 -15.60
N ILE A 105 15.67 17.77 -16.21
CA ILE A 105 15.61 17.44 -17.64
C ILE A 105 15.41 15.93 -17.86
N CYS A 106 14.79 15.56 -18.99
CA CYS A 106 14.66 14.16 -19.40
C CYS A 106 15.92 13.67 -20.12
N MET A 107 16.34 12.44 -19.80
CA MET A 107 17.52 11.74 -20.33
C MET A 107 17.16 10.31 -20.75
N ALA A 108 17.87 9.78 -21.75
CA ALA A 108 17.72 8.39 -22.19
C ALA A 108 18.29 7.41 -21.15
N GLU A 109 19.48 7.71 -20.63
CA GLU A 109 20.17 6.90 -19.64
C GLU A 109 20.91 7.80 -18.64
N CYS A 110 21.08 7.34 -17.41
CA CYS A 110 21.84 8.08 -16.40
C CYS A 110 23.34 8.07 -16.75
N PRO A 111 23.99 9.26 -16.81
CA PRO A 111 25.40 9.34 -17.18
C PRO A 111 26.27 8.65 -16.13
N SER A 112 27.09 7.70 -16.58
CA SER A 112 28.08 7.02 -15.74
C SER A 112 29.45 7.69 -15.73
N GLN A 113 29.68 8.64 -16.66
CA GLN A 113 30.94 9.37 -16.84
C GLN A 113 30.68 10.88 -17.02
N GLU A 114 31.70 11.69 -16.74
CA GLU A 114 31.63 13.16 -16.62
C GLU A 114 31.54 13.92 -17.95
N LEU A 115 31.80 13.26 -19.09
CA LEU A 115 32.06 13.96 -20.35
C LEU A 115 30.85 14.22 -21.25
N LEU A 116 29.62 13.86 -20.86
CA LEU A 116 28.47 14.16 -21.67
C LEU A 116 28.06 15.63 -21.47
N SER A 117 27.96 16.40 -22.55
CA SER A 117 27.43 17.76 -22.50
C SER A 117 25.92 17.74 -22.70
N VAL A 118 25.16 18.25 -21.75
CA VAL A 118 23.69 18.30 -21.78
C VAL A 118 23.18 19.74 -21.75
N HIS A 119 22.02 19.96 -22.35
CA HIS A 119 21.38 21.28 -22.37
C HIS A 119 20.57 21.49 -21.09
N CYS A 120 21.12 22.31 -20.19
CA CYS A 120 20.53 22.65 -18.90
C CYS A 120 19.86 24.03 -18.94
N PHE A 121 18.87 24.22 -18.08
CA PHE A 121 18.29 25.54 -17.84
C PHE A 121 19.35 26.49 -17.25
N ASP A 122 19.31 27.75 -17.66
CA ASP A 122 20.12 28.85 -17.14
C ASP A 122 19.20 29.95 -16.63
N ASN A 123 19.66 30.72 -15.65
CA ASN A 123 18.84 31.73 -14.98
C ASN A 123 18.17 32.66 -16.02
N PRO A 124 16.84 32.86 -15.93
CA PRO A 124 16.10 33.66 -16.88
C PRO A 124 16.56 35.12 -16.81
N LYS A 125 16.71 35.78 -17.96
CA LYS A 125 16.93 37.23 -17.99
C LYS A 125 15.61 37.92 -18.27
N ALA A 126 15.13 38.74 -17.32
CA ALA A 126 13.97 39.59 -17.51
C ALA A 126 14.41 40.93 -18.13
N HIS A 127 13.83 41.26 -19.28
CA HIS A 127 13.95 42.58 -19.89
C HIS A 127 12.63 43.31 -19.70
N VAL A 128 12.64 44.33 -18.84
CA VAL A 128 11.50 45.23 -18.64
C VAL A 128 11.62 46.37 -19.64
N LYS A 129 10.56 46.59 -20.43
CA LYS A 129 10.45 47.70 -21.36
C LYS A 129 9.22 48.53 -20.99
N ASP A 130 9.45 49.76 -20.57
CA ASP A 130 8.38 50.72 -20.30
C ASP A 130 7.77 51.17 -21.62
N LEU A 131 6.46 50.93 -21.80
CA LEU A 131 5.77 51.25 -23.04
C LEU A 131 5.33 52.72 -23.13
N GLY A 132 5.46 53.48 -22.05
CA GLY A 132 5.25 54.93 -22.02
C GLY A 132 3.86 55.35 -22.45
N GLY A 133 2.93 55.50 -21.49
CA GLY A 133 1.57 56.00 -21.71
C GLY A 133 1.05 56.74 -20.47
N SER A 134 -0.15 57.34 -20.58
CA SER A 134 -0.84 57.96 -19.44
C SER A 134 -1.26 56.97 -18.34
N PHE A 135 -1.15 55.67 -18.64
CA PHE A 135 -1.24 54.56 -17.71
C PHE A 135 0.13 53.83 -17.68
N PRO A 136 0.60 53.36 -16.51
CA PRO A 136 1.86 52.62 -16.40
C PRO A 136 1.71 51.24 -17.04
N ASP A 137 2.06 51.13 -18.32
CA ASP A 137 2.17 49.86 -19.04
C ASP A 137 3.64 49.43 -19.10
N GLU A 138 3.95 48.30 -18.47
CA GLU A 138 5.27 47.65 -18.50
C GLU A 138 5.20 46.34 -19.31
N GLN A 139 6.09 46.19 -20.29
CA GLN A 139 6.27 44.92 -21.01
C GLN A 139 7.46 44.16 -20.44
N ILE A 140 7.20 43.03 -19.80
CA ILE A 140 8.25 42.14 -19.28
C ILE A 140 8.49 41.01 -20.29
N THR A 141 9.68 40.98 -20.89
CA THR A 141 10.12 39.88 -21.75
C THR A 141 11.06 38.96 -20.98
N ILE A 142 10.67 37.70 -20.79
CA ILE A 142 11.48 36.69 -20.11
C ILE A 142 12.24 35.89 -21.16
N GLN A 143 13.56 36.04 -21.22
CA GLN A 143 14.41 35.22 -22.07
C GLN A 143 14.96 34.04 -21.28
N THR A 144 14.40 32.85 -21.55
CA THR A 144 14.95 31.58 -21.03
C THR A 144 16.08 31.11 -21.94
N ARG A 145 17.25 30.86 -21.36
CA ARG A 145 18.42 30.35 -22.09
C ARG A 145 18.72 28.94 -21.62
N THR A 146 19.05 28.05 -22.55
CA THR A 146 19.65 26.76 -22.22
C THR A 146 21.14 26.82 -22.47
N VAL A 147 21.94 26.43 -21.49
CA VAL A 147 23.41 26.37 -21.59
C VAL A 147 23.88 24.92 -21.59
N ARG A 148 24.99 24.65 -22.28
CA ARG A 148 25.61 23.33 -22.23
C ARG A 148 26.41 23.21 -20.94
N LYS A 149 26.03 22.25 -20.08
CA LYS A 149 26.76 21.90 -18.86
C LYS A 149 27.27 20.47 -18.95
N HIS A 150 28.37 20.18 -18.29
CA HIS A 150 28.90 18.82 -18.16
C HIS A 150 28.06 18.01 -17.16
N THR A 151 27.82 16.75 -17.46
CA THR A 151 27.13 15.82 -16.56
C THR A 151 28.04 15.38 -15.41
N TYR A 152 27.43 14.89 -14.33
CA TYR A 152 28.11 14.21 -13.24
C TYR A 152 27.73 12.71 -13.23
N PRO A 153 28.58 11.81 -12.69
CA PRO A 153 28.26 10.40 -12.59
C PRO A 153 27.03 10.19 -11.70
N SER A 154 26.08 9.43 -12.22
CA SER A 154 24.77 9.18 -11.60
C SER A 154 24.34 7.73 -11.84
N GLN A 155 23.36 7.28 -11.05
CA GLN A 155 22.78 5.95 -11.16
C GLN A 155 21.25 6.00 -11.17
N ALA A 156 20.65 5.02 -11.83
CA ALA A 156 19.20 4.88 -11.86
C ALA A 156 18.67 4.53 -10.47
N PHE A 157 17.75 5.36 -9.96
CA PHE A 157 17.02 5.13 -8.73
C PHE A 157 15.53 5.09 -9.01
N ALA A 158 14.86 4.12 -8.39
CA ALA A 158 13.45 3.82 -8.61
C ALA A 158 13.07 3.79 -10.11
N GLY A 159 14.00 3.38 -10.98
CA GLY A 159 13.82 3.23 -12.43
C GLY A 159 13.27 4.43 -13.20
N MET A 160 13.36 5.64 -12.65
CA MET A 160 12.84 6.88 -13.26
C MET A 160 13.67 8.13 -12.92
N PHE A 161 14.58 8.05 -11.94
CA PHE A 161 15.41 9.16 -11.50
C PHE A 161 16.90 8.84 -11.66
N CYS A 162 17.71 9.85 -11.98
CA CYS A 162 19.16 9.80 -11.94
C CYS A 162 19.67 10.53 -10.69
N VAL A 163 20.10 9.75 -9.69
CA VAL A 163 20.70 10.30 -8.47
C VAL A 163 22.23 10.29 -8.59
N PRO A 164 22.92 11.31 -8.06
CA PRO A 164 24.38 11.36 -8.01
C PRO A 164 25.00 10.06 -7.48
N ARG A 165 26.07 9.60 -8.13
CA ARG A 165 26.85 8.43 -7.72
C ARG A 165 28.29 8.89 -7.47
N PHE A 166 28.72 8.75 -6.23
CA PHE A 166 30.09 9.06 -5.83
C PHE A 166 30.95 7.80 -5.92
N HIS A 167 31.94 7.80 -6.82
CA HIS A 167 32.71 6.60 -7.15
C HIS A 167 33.92 6.37 -6.23
N GLU A 168 34.22 7.28 -5.30
CA GLU A 168 35.53 7.32 -4.66
C GLU A 168 35.62 6.75 -3.24
N LYS A 169 34.53 6.16 -2.69
CA LYS A 169 34.66 5.36 -1.45
C LYS A 169 33.84 4.07 -1.52
N GLN A 170 34.54 2.95 -1.64
CA GLN A 170 33.98 1.61 -1.40
C GLN A 170 33.31 1.61 -0.01
N GLY A 171 31.99 1.58 0.02
CA GLY A 171 31.20 1.50 1.26
C GLY A 171 30.39 2.73 1.64
N HIS A 172 30.32 3.79 0.83
CA HIS A 172 29.46 4.93 1.14
C HIS A 172 27.99 4.68 0.77
N ILE A 173 27.07 5.13 1.62
CA ILE A 173 25.63 4.88 1.55
C ILE A 173 24.97 5.96 0.70
N LEU A 174 24.02 5.57 -0.16
CA LEU A 174 23.37 6.49 -1.10
C LEU A 174 22.73 7.72 -0.43
N GLY A 175 22.29 7.63 0.83
CA GLY A 175 21.63 8.70 1.56
C GLY A 175 22.54 9.66 2.34
N ASP A 176 23.82 9.35 2.53
CA ASP A 176 24.77 10.19 3.31
C ASP A 176 25.43 11.30 2.48
N GLU A 177 25.14 11.33 1.18
CA GLU A 177 25.71 12.32 0.27
C GLU A 177 24.87 13.60 0.32
N PRO A 178 25.47 14.79 0.49
CA PRO A 178 24.73 16.04 0.68
C PRO A 178 23.79 16.34 -0.49
N LEU A 179 24.20 16.02 -1.72
CA LEU A 179 23.36 16.21 -2.91
C LEU A 179 22.18 15.22 -2.97
N VAL A 180 22.36 14.00 -2.46
CA VAL A 180 21.27 13.01 -2.44
C VAL A 180 20.33 13.30 -1.29
N GLN A 181 20.85 13.77 -0.16
CA GLN A 181 20.07 14.25 0.97
C GLN A 181 19.17 15.43 0.56
N GLU A 182 19.67 16.38 -0.25
CA GLU A 182 18.86 17.48 -0.79
C GLU A 182 17.70 16.98 -1.68
N LEU A 183 17.91 15.88 -2.43
CA LEU A 183 16.86 15.26 -3.24
C LEU A 183 15.83 14.50 -2.40
N LEU A 184 16.29 13.83 -1.35
CA LEU A 184 15.49 12.96 -0.46
C LEU A 184 14.84 13.70 0.72
N ASP A 185 15.20 14.96 0.96
CA ASP A 185 14.59 15.78 2.00
C ASP A 185 13.07 15.91 1.77
N SER A 186 12.33 16.13 2.84
CA SER A 186 10.89 16.37 2.87
C SER A 186 10.42 17.49 1.93
N HIS A 187 11.27 18.50 1.71
CA HIS A 187 11.06 19.59 0.75
C HIS A 187 11.65 19.32 -0.64
N GLY A 188 12.43 18.25 -0.78
CA GLY A 188 13.05 17.81 -2.01
C GLY A 188 12.05 17.15 -2.99
N PRO A 189 12.44 17.01 -4.27
CA PRO A 189 11.58 16.50 -5.33
C PRO A 189 11.27 15.01 -5.17
N ILE A 190 12.17 14.22 -4.56
CA ILE A 190 11.98 12.79 -4.33
C ILE A 190 11.39 12.52 -2.95
N GLY A 191 11.79 13.31 -1.94
CA GLY A 191 11.36 13.14 -0.56
C GLY A 191 9.97 13.66 -0.21
N ASN A 192 9.33 14.45 -1.09
CA ASN A 192 7.94 14.87 -0.92
C ASN A 192 7.02 13.64 -0.77
N GLY A 193 6.12 13.69 0.23
CA GLY A 193 5.18 12.60 0.54
C GLY A 193 4.37 12.10 -0.65
N TYR A 194 4.00 12.98 -1.59
CA TYR A 194 3.34 12.59 -2.83
C TYR A 194 4.23 11.69 -3.71
N PHE A 195 5.47 12.09 -3.98
CA PHE A 195 6.38 11.30 -4.81
C PHE A 195 6.81 10.01 -4.13
N ARG A 196 6.99 10.01 -2.81
CA ARG A 196 7.29 8.79 -2.04
C ARG A 196 6.18 7.76 -2.13
N THR A 197 4.92 8.19 -2.01
CA THR A 197 3.76 7.30 -2.11
C THR A 197 3.54 6.82 -3.54
N ALA A 198 3.67 7.70 -4.54
CA ALA A 198 3.58 7.34 -5.96
C ALA A 198 4.69 6.33 -6.36
N ALA A 199 5.94 6.57 -5.94
CA ALA A 199 7.06 5.68 -6.21
C ALA A 199 6.90 4.32 -5.51
N ALA A 200 6.37 4.29 -4.29
CA ALA A 200 6.07 3.06 -3.56
C ALA A 200 5.03 2.22 -4.31
N LEU A 201 3.93 2.83 -4.78
CA LEU A 201 2.89 2.14 -5.56
C LEU A 201 3.41 1.68 -6.94
N GLY A 202 4.23 2.51 -7.60
CA GLY A 202 4.91 2.14 -8.85
C GLY A 202 5.91 0.98 -8.67
N SER A 203 6.46 0.80 -7.47
CA SER A 203 7.38 -0.32 -7.19
C SER A 203 6.68 -1.67 -7.19
N LEU A 204 5.42 -1.76 -6.73
CA LEU A 204 4.63 -3.00 -6.74
C LEU A 204 4.45 -3.55 -8.15
N ARG A 205 4.28 -2.67 -9.15
CA ARG A 205 4.17 -3.08 -10.56
C ARG A 205 5.46 -3.72 -11.07
N ARG A 206 6.62 -3.25 -10.61
CA ARG A 206 7.93 -3.78 -11.02
C ARG A 206 8.27 -5.08 -10.31
N SER A 207 7.87 -5.25 -9.04
CA SER A 207 8.16 -6.43 -8.23
C SER A 207 7.05 -7.48 -8.22
N TRP A 208 6.13 -7.44 -9.21
CA TRP A 208 4.96 -8.32 -9.27
C TRP A 208 5.32 -9.82 -9.17
N GLN A 209 6.48 -10.22 -9.70
CA GLN A 209 6.97 -11.61 -9.60
C GLN A 209 7.20 -12.03 -8.15
N SER A 210 7.87 -11.18 -7.37
CA SER A 210 8.13 -11.43 -5.93
C SER A 210 6.82 -11.52 -5.15
N VAL A 211 5.83 -10.68 -5.50
CA VAL A 211 4.50 -10.70 -4.89
C VAL A 211 3.79 -12.01 -5.19
N VAL A 212 3.80 -12.47 -6.45
CA VAL A 212 3.19 -13.75 -6.84
C VAL A 212 3.84 -14.94 -6.12
N ILE A 213 5.18 -14.96 -6.04
CA ILE A 213 5.90 -16.01 -5.31
C ILE A 213 5.52 -16.01 -3.82
N ALA A 214 5.47 -14.83 -3.18
CA ALA A 214 5.08 -14.70 -1.78
C ALA A 214 3.64 -15.20 -1.54
N VAL A 215 2.71 -14.90 -2.45
CA VAL A 215 1.32 -15.39 -2.39
C VAL A 215 1.26 -16.92 -2.51
N LEU A 216 2.02 -17.53 -3.43
CA LEU A 216 2.05 -18.99 -3.57
C LEU A 216 2.63 -19.66 -2.32
N LEU A 217 3.72 -19.11 -1.77
CA LEU A 217 4.33 -19.64 -0.54
C LEU A 217 3.39 -19.48 0.66
N SER A 218 2.65 -18.38 0.78
CA SER A 218 1.73 -18.16 1.89
C SER A 218 0.57 -19.17 1.89
N VAL A 219 0.05 -19.54 0.71
CA VAL A 219 -0.95 -20.60 0.58
C VAL A 219 -0.41 -21.92 1.09
N VAL A 220 0.78 -22.33 0.65
CA VAL A 220 1.41 -23.58 1.08
C VAL A 220 1.60 -23.60 2.60
N PHE A 221 2.12 -22.51 3.17
CA PHE A 221 2.28 -22.40 4.62
C PHE A 221 0.95 -22.41 5.38
N SER A 222 -0.12 -21.84 4.81
CA SER A 222 -1.45 -21.86 5.42
C SER A 222 -2.01 -23.29 5.52
N TYR A 223 -1.91 -24.09 4.46
CA TYR A 223 -2.35 -25.49 4.47
C TYR A 223 -1.49 -26.35 5.37
N LEU A 224 -0.18 -26.13 5.37
CA LEU A 224 0.74 -26.78 6.30
C LEU A 224 0.32 -26.48 7.75
N TYR A 225 0.01 -25.23 8.07
CA TYR A 225 -0.44 -24.84 9.41
C TYR A 225 -1.78 -25.49 9.79
N LEU A 226 -2.77 -25.51 8.89
CA LEU A 226 -4.05 -26.19 9.12
C LEU A 226 -3.86 -27.71 9.34
N PHE A 227 -2.95 -28.33 8.59
CA PHE A 227 -2.58 -29.73 8.78
C PHE A 227 -1.91 -29.97 10.14
N LEU A 228 -0.98 -29.10 10.55
CA LEU A 228 -0.35 -29.16 11.87
C LEU A 228 -1.37 -28.98 13.00
N LEU A 229 -2.35 -28.08 12.85
CA LEU A 229 -3.45 -27.91 13.80
C LEU A 229 -4.35 -29.15 13.90
N ARG A 230 -4.52 -29.91 12.81
CA ARG A 230 -5.26 -31.18 12.82
C ARG A 230 -4.51 -32.28 13.56
N CYS A 231 -3.20 -32.39 13.35
CA CYS A 231 -2.39 -33.45 13.95
C CYS A 231 -2.09 -33.19 15.44
N ALA A 232 -1.73 -31.94 15.78
CA ALA A 232 -1.32 -31.57 17.12
C ALA A 232 -1.70 -30.12 17.43
N PRO A 233 -2.98 -29.82 17.74
CA PRO A 233 -3.47 -28.45 17.89
C PRO A 233 -2.72 -27.66 18.97
N TYR A 234 -2.42 -28.30 20.11
CA TYR A 234 -1.64 -27.68 21.19
C TYR A 234 -0.20 -27.39 20.76
N GLY A 235 0.48 -28.37 20.13
CA GLY A 235 1.85 -28.21 19.67
C GLY A 235 1.99 -27.14 18.60
N ALA A 236 1.10 -27.14 17.60
CA ALA A 236 1.09 -26.16 16.52
C ALA A 236 0.82 -24.73 17.02
N SER A 237 -0.11 -24.55 17.97
CA SER A 237 -0.41 -23.24 18.56
C SER A 237 0.77 -22.67 19.37
N ILE A 238 1.43 -23.51 20.18
CA ILE A 238 2.63 -23.10 20.92
C ILE A 238 3.78 -22.80 19.96
N ALA A 239 3.99 -23.64 18.93
CA ALA A 239 5.04 -23.44 17.94
C ALA A 239 4.87 -22.09 17.21
N SER A 240 3.65 -21.72 16.81
CA SER A 240 3.42 -20.41 16.17
C SER A 240 3.73 -19.24 17.09
N ILE A 241 3.38 -19.31 18.37
CA ILE A 241 3.71 -18.25 19.35
C ILE A 241 5.23 -18.15 19.54
N VAL A 242 5.91 -19.29 19.68
CA VAL A 242 7.37 -19.34 19.84
C VAL A 242 8.09 -18.80 18.61
N ILE A 243 7.64 -19.11 17.40
CA ILE A 243 8.22 -18.57 16.16
C ILE A 243 8.11 -17.05 16.13
N VAL A 244 6.94 -16.48 16.47
CA VAL A 244 6.75 -15.02 16.53
C VAL A 244 7.64 -14.40 17.61
N MET A 245 7.74 -15.03 18.78
CA MET A 245 8.65 -14.56 19.84
C MET A 245 10.11 -14.53 19.39
N VAL A 246 10.60 -15.61 18.78
CA VAL A 246 11.99 -15.70 18.28
C VAL A 246 12.22 -14.67 17.17
N ALA A 247 11.26 -14.49 16.27
CA ALA A 247 11.34 -13.48 15.21
C ALA A 247 11.39 -12.06 15.77
N SER A 248 10.53 -11.72 16.74
CA SER A 248 10.55 -10.41 17.41
C SER A 248 11.85 -10.18 18.17
N LEU A 249 12.40 -11.20 18.82
CA LEU A 249 13.70 -11.11 19.50
C LEU A 249 14.83 -10.88 18.50
N ALA A 250 14.91 -11.69 17.45
CA ALA A 250 15.97 -11.61 16.44
C ALA A 250 15.93 -10.27 15.69
N LEU A 251 14.75 -9.83 15.25
CA LEU A 251 14.55 -8.54 14.60
C LEU A 251 14.79 -7.37 15.56
N GLY A 252 14.32 -7.48 16.81
CA GLY A 252 14.55 -6.47 17.84
C GLY A 252 16.04 -6.25 18.12
N ILE A 253 16.81 -7.34 18.26
CA ILE A 253 18.27 -7.28 18.39
C ILE A 253 18.88 -6.67 17.13
N TYR A 254 18.50 -7.17 15.94
CA TYR A 254 19.02 -6.68 14.67
C TYR A 254 18.92 -5.15 14.55
N PHE A 255 17.75 -4.56 14.82
CA PHE A 255 17.57 -3.11 14.72
C PHE A 255 18.36 -2.30 15.77
N LEU A 256 18.71 -2.89 16.92
CA LEU A 256 19.51 -2.24 17.97
C LEU A 256 21.02 -2.34 17.74
N LEU A 257 21.48 -3.27 16.90
CA LEU A 257 22.90 -3.47 16.59
C LEU A 257 23.55 -2.22 15.99
N ALA A 258 22.78 -1.34 15.32
CA ALA A 258 23.26 -0.09 14.75
C ALA A 258 24.16 0.72 15.69
N SER A 259 23.80 0.78 16.98
CA SER A 259 24.50 1.59 17.99
C SER A 259 25.80 0.97 18.51
N LYS A 260 26.06 -0.30 18.16
CA LYS A 260 27.20 -1.08 18.67
C LYS A 260 28.18 -1.50 17.58
N LEU A 261 27.79 -1.41 16.31
CA LEU A 261 28.64 -1.75 15.18
C LEU A 261 29.54 -0.57 14.81
N TRP A 262 30.76 -0.88 14.35
CA TRP A 262 31.75 0.09 13.88
C TRP A 262 32.46 -0.42 12.61
N GLY A 263 33.08 0.49 11.85
CA GLY A 263 33.82 0.16 10.63
C GLY A 263 32.99 -0.59 9.59
N SER A 264 33.59 -1.58 8.93
CA SER A 264 32.97 -2.35 7.83
C SER A 264 31.62 -3.00 8.20
N TRP A 265 31.46 -3.43 9.45
CA TRP A 265 30.21 -4.04 9.92
C TRP A 265 29.04 -3.05 10.00
N LEU A 266 29.33 -1.81 10.39
CA LEU A 266 28.32 -0.74 10.40
C LEU A 266 27.87 -0.45 8.98
N THR A 267 28.82 -0.34 8.05
CA THR A 267 28.54 -0.16 6.62
C THR A 267 27.70 -1.29 6.04
N HIS A 268 28.03 -2.55 6.36
CA HIS A 268 27.24 -3.70 5.90
C HIS A 268 25.82 -3.70 6.47
N TYR A 269 25.67 -3.37 7.75
CA TYR A 269 24.38 -3.24 8.40
C TYR A 269 23.52 -2.15 7.75
N GLN A 270 24.07 -0.96 7.55
CA GLN A 270 23.37 0.18 6.91
C GLN A 270 22.98 -0.15 5.45
N ASN A 271 23.83 -0.86 4.71
CA ASN A 271 23.52 -1.30 3.34
C ASN A 271 22.44 -2.39 3.27
N THR A 272 22.27 -3.17 4.33
CA THR A 272 21.26 -4.24 4.41
C THR A 272 19.92 -3.72 4.92
N ASN A 273 19.96 -2.79 5.87
CA ASN A 273 18.76 -2.20 6.47
C ASN A 273 18.12 -1.19 5.49
N SER A 274 16.88 -1.45 5.10
CA SER A 274 16.13 -0.61 4.17
C SER A 274 15.86 0.81 4.70
N LEU A 275 15.80 1.01 6.02
CA LEU A 275 15.56 2.32 6.63
C LEU A 275 16.66 3.33 6.26
N TYR A 276 17.92 2.89 6.24
CA TYR A 276 19.08 3.72 5.88
C TYR A 276 19.16 4.05 4.39
N LYS A 277 18.33 3.43 3.55
CA LYS A 277 18.23 3.75 2.12
C LYS A 277 17.14 4.78 1.83
N ILE A 278 16.19 4.93 2.75
CA ILE A 278 15.00 5.75 2.57
C ILE A 278 15.09 7.04 3.38
N PHE A 279 15.76 6.98 4.52
CA PHE A 279 15.88 8.06 5.47
C PHE A 279 17.34 8.43 5.70
N ASP A 280 17.54 9.67 6.09
CA ASP A 280 18.82 10.19 6.59
C ASP A 280 19.39 9.30 7.70
N THR A 281 20.72 9.21 7.81
CA THR A 281 21.37 8.28 8.75
C THR A 281 20.99 8.53 10.21
N ASP A 282 20.88 9.79 10.63
CA ASP A 282 20.53 10.12 12.02
C ASP A 282 19.09 9.73 12.33
N TYR A 283 18.19 10.03 11.39
CA TYR A 283 16.77 9.67 11.52
C TYR A 283 16.55 8.15 11.42
N ALA A 284 17.23 7.47 10.51
CA ALA A 284 17.20 6.02 10.34
C ALA A 284 17.71 5.28 11.59
N GLN A 285 18.78 5.80 12.22
CA GLN A 285 19.27 5.29 13.51
C GLN A 285 18.23 5.44 14.61
N TRP A 286 17.59 6.61 14.70
CA TRP A 286 16.56 6.86 15.71
C TRP A 286 15.35 5.92 15.53
N ILE A 287 14.81 5.83 14.31
CA ILE A 287 13.70 4.91 14.00
C ILE A 287 14.07 3.46 14.32
N SER A 288 15.26 3.02 13.91
CA SER A 288 15.72 1.64 14.15
C SER A 288 15.76 1.34 15.65
N LYS A 289 16.24 2.27 16.49
CA LYS A 289 16.25 2.11 17.95
C LYS A 289 14.84 1.99 18.51
N VAL A 290 13.92 2.86 18.10
CA VAL A 290 12.52 2.82 18.57
C VAL A 290 11.85 1.50 18.18
N LEU A 291 12.00 1.09 16.91
CA LEU A 291 11.42 -0.16 16.41
C LEU A 291 11.99 -1.39 17.12
N GLY A 292 13.31 -1.42 17.33
CA GLY A 292 13.98 -2.49 18.07
C GLY A 292 13.51 -2.60 19.52
N MET A 293 13.35 -1.47 20.21
CA MET A 293 12.83 -1.44 21.58
C MET A 293 11.37 -1.91 21.66
N LEU A 294 10.52 -1.50 20.72
CA LEU A 294 9.14 -1.98 20.63
C LEU A 294 9.09 -3.49 20.41
N LEU A 295 9.91 -4.03 19.51
CA LEU A 295 9.97 -5.47 19.26
C LEU A 295 10.46 -6.25 20.49
N LEU A 296 11.48 -5.77 21.21
CA LEU A 296 11.92 -6.39 22.46
C LEU A 296 10.86 -6.30 23.56
N PHE A 297 10.13 -5.20 23.65
CA PHE A 297 9.00 -5.07 24.56
C PHE A 297 7.91 -6.10 24.24
N THR A 298 7.54 -6.26 22.96
CA THR A 298 6.57 -7.29 22.55
C THR A 298 7.05 -8.70 22.87
N PHE A 299 8.35 -8.99 22.69
CA PHE A 299 8.95 -10.25 23.10
C PHE A 299 8.84 -10.48 24.61
N GLY A 300 9.22 -9.48 25.42
CA GLY A 300 9.12 -9.57 26.88
C GLY A 300 7.68 -9.78 27.34
N PHE A 301 6.73 -9.03 26.77
CA PHE A 301 5.31 -9.19 27.06
C PHE A 301 4.79 -10.59 26.70
N MET A 302 5.12 -11.08 25.50
CA MET A 302 4.74 -12.44 25.08
C MET A 302 5.41 -13.52 25.94
N ALA A 303 6.67 -13.35 26.33
CA ALA A 303 7.40 -14.29 27.17
C ALA A 303 6.80 -14.39 28.58
N CYS A 304 6.50 -13.25 29.21
CA CYS A 304 5.82 -13.18 30.50
C CYS A 304 4.40 -13.77 30.40
N GLY A 305 3.66 -13.43 29.34
CA GLY A 305 2.32 -13.94 29.08
C GLY A 305 2.28 -15.44 28.85
N LEU A 306 3.29 -16.02 28.17
CA LEU A 306 3.30 -17.44 27.85
C LEU A 306 3.36 -18.33 29.10
N ALA A 307 3.99 -17.88 30.20
CA ALA A 307 3.99 -18.60 31.46
C ALA A 307 2.60 -18.60 32.13
N ALA A 308 1.91 -17.45 32.09
CA ALA A 308 0.60 -17.27 32.72
C ALA A 308 -0.55 -17.90 31.93
N ILE A 309 -0.48 -17.93 30.60
CA ILE A 309 -1.62 -18.25 29.71
C ILE A 309 -1.62 -19.73 29.28
N ARG A 310 -0.65 -20.56 29.72
CA ARG A 310 -0.57 -22.00 29.33
C ARG A 310 -1.87 -22.75 29.58
N GLN A 311 -2.55 -22.47 30.68
CA GLN A 311 -3.81 -23.12 31.02
C GLN A 311 -4.95 -22.68 30.09
N SER A 312 -5.02 -21.38 29.78
CA SER A 312 -5.99 -20.84 28.83
C SER A 312 -5.76 -21.37 27.42
N ILE A 313 -4.50 -21.55 27.00
CA ILE A 313 -4.17 -22.17 25.70
C ILE A 313 -4.70 -23.60 25.64
N LYS A 314 -4.52 -24.40 26.71
CA LYS A 314 -5.08 -25.75 26.77
C LYS A 314 -6.60 -25.74 26.61
N GLN A 315 -7.31 -24.84 27.28
CA GLN A 315 -8.76 -24.71 27.13
C GLN A 315 -9.16 -24.28 25.70
N ALA A 316 -8.49 -23.27 25.15
CA ALA A 316 -8.73 -22.79 23.79
C ALA A 316 -8.48 -23.87 22.72
N THR A 317 -7.56 -24.80 22.96
CA THR A 317 -7.29 -25.89 22.00
C THR A 317 -8.46 -26.84 21.80
N GLY A 318 -9.39 -26.92 22.76
CA GLY A 318 -10.67 -27.64 22.58
C GLY A 318 -11.52 -26.99 21.47
N CYS A 319 -11.68 -25.66 21.53
CA CYS A 319 -12.39 -24.90 20.50
C CYS A 319 -11.70 -25.00 19.14
N VAL A 320 -10.36 -24.92 19.11
CA VAL A 320 -9.57 -25.08 17.88
C VAL A 320 -9.78 -26.46 17.27
N ARG A 321 -9.81 -27.52 18.09
CA ARG A 321 -10.04 -28.89 17.61
C ARG A 321 -11.40 -29.04 16.91
N VAL A 322 -12.46 -28.49 17.52
CA VAL A 322 -13.81 -28.51 16.93
C VAL A 322 -13.87 -27.65 15.67
N ALA A 323 -13.20 -26.49 15.65
CA ALA A 323 -13.12 -25.63 14.47
C ALA A 323 -12.39 -26.33 13.31
N VAL A 324 -11.29 -27.03 13.58
CA VAL A 324 -10.57 -27.82 12.59
C VAL A 324 -11.44 -28.97 12.09
N GLU A 325 -12.13 -29.70 12.97
CA GLU A 325 -13.06 -30.76 12.57
C GLU A 325 -14.18 -30.23 11.66
N CYS A 326 -14.73 -29.07 11.98
CA CYS A 326 -15.73 -28.36 11.16
C CYS A 326 -15.17 -28.03 9.76
N VAL A 327 -13.98 -27.43 9.68
CA VAL A 327 -13.31 -27.08 8.42
C VAL A 327 -13.03 -28.30 7.56
N PHE A 328 -12.53 -29.40 8.14
CA PHE A 328 -12.24 -30.64 7.40
C PHE A 328 -13.51 -31.43 7.05
N SER A 329 -14.62 -31.25 7.78
CA SER A 329 -15.93 -31.85 7.47
C SER A 329 -16.66 -31.14 6.32
N MET A 330 -16.24 -29.93 5.97
CA MET A 330 -16.78 -29.14 4.87
C MET A 330 -15.65 -28.80 3.88
N PRO A 331 -15.39 -29.65 2.87
CA PRO A 331 -14.33 -29.41 1.90
C PRO A 331 -14.41 -28.04 1.21
N THR A 332 -15.61 -27.48 1.06
CA THR A 332 -15.81 -26.12 0.54
C THR A 332 -15.15 -25.03 1.40
N MET A 333 -15.05 -25.22 2.73
CA MET A 333 -14.35 -24.29 3.63
C MET A 333 -12.83 -24.48 3.60
N MET A 334 -12.34 -25.67 3.29
CA MET A 334 -10.90 -25.88 3.10
C MET A 334 -10.37 -25.17 1.87
N LEU A 335 -11.23 -24.79 0.94
CA LEU A 335 -10.81 -24.06 -0.24
C LEU A 335 -10.66 -22.54 0.00
N THR A 336 -11.13 -22.02 1.15
CA THR A 336 -11.04 -20.58 1.49
C THR A 336 -9.61 -20.01 1.39
N PRO A 337 -8.56 -20.66 1.93
CA PRO A 337 -7.17 -20.20 1.80
C PRO A 337 -6.62 -20.27 0.37
N CYS A 338 -6.94 -21.33 -0.40
CA CYS A 338 -6.61 -21.44 -1.84
C CYS A 338 -7.27 -20.32 -2.66
N PHE A 339 -8.50 -19.97 -2.33
CA PHE A 339 -9.30 -19.05 -3.13
C PHE A 339 -8.93 -17.58 -2.92
N GLU A 340 -8.30 -17.21 -1.80
CA GLU A 340 -7.70 -15.88 -1.63
C GLU A 340 -6.44 -15.66 -2.52
N ALA A 341 -5.91 -16.71 -3.18
CA ALA A 341 -4.60 -16.69 -3.81
C ALA A 341 -4.52 -17.13 -5.30
N ILE A 342 -5.64 -17.24 -6.02
CA ILE A 342 -5.76 -17.39 -7.51
C ILE A 342 -5.77 -18.84 -8.05
N ARG A 343 -6.94 -19.40 -8.47
CA ARG A 343 -7.53 -19.40 -9.85
C ARG A 343 -8.64 -20.46 -10.07
N ALA A 344 -9.73 -20.01 -10.70
CA ALA A 344 -10.59 -20.64 -11.74
C ALA A 344 -11.56 -21.80 -11.45
N GLY A 345 -11.73 -22.27 -10.22
CA GLY A 345 -12.62 -23.41 -9.96
C GLY A 345 -14.09 -23.02 -9.83
N GLN A 346 -14.45 -22.36 -8.72
CA GLN A 346 -15.84 -22.25 -8.27
C GLN A 346 -16.14 -20.94 -7.49
N ASP A 347 -15.42 -19.84 -7.79
CA ASP A 347 -15.15 -18.76 -6.83
C ASP A 347 -15.74 -17.39 -7.18
N PHE A 348 -17.06 -17.23 -7.07
CA PHE A 348 -17.67 -15.91 -7.25
C PHE A 348 -17.15 -14.87 -6.22
N ILE A 349 -16.95 -15.27 -4.96
CA ILE A 349 -16.61 -14.34 -3.86
C ILE A 349 -15.17 -13.83 -3.93
N ALA A 350 -14.21 -14.71 -4.16
CA ALA A 350 -12.80 -14.34 -4.15
C ALA A 350 -12.40 -13.56 -5.40
N ILE A 351 -12.95 -13.94 -6.57
CA ILE A 351 -12.82 -13.15 -7.80
C ILE A 351 -13.47 -11.78 -7.60
N PHE A 352 -14.68 -11.72 -7.02
CA PHE A 352 -15.34 -10.45 -6.72
C PHE A 352 -14.49 -9.56 -5.81
N LYS A 353 -13.91 -10.11 -4.73
CA LYS A 353 -12.98 -9.36 -3.86
C LYS A 353 -11.77 -8.86 -4.64
N LEU A 354 -11.08 -9.71 -5.36
CA LEU A 354 -9.87 -9.32 -6.11
C LEU A 354 -10.18 -8.26 -7.17
N VAL A 355 -11.26 -8.43 -7.92
CA VAL A 355 -11.73 -7.46 -8.92
C VAL A 355 -12.13 -6.15 -8.26
N LEU A 356 -12.86 -6.18 -7.14
CA LEU A 356 -13.23 -5.00 -6.38
C LEU A 356 -11.99 -4.26 -5.87
N TRP A 357 -11.02 -4.98 -5.31
CA TRP A 357 -9.77 -4.40 -4.83
C TRP A 357 -8.94 -3.79 -5.95
N PHE A 358 -8.82 -4.49 -7.08
CA PHE A 358 -8.14 -3.96 -8.25
C PHE A 358 -8.86 -2.72 -8.81
N ALA A 359 -10.19 -2.72 -8.84
CA ALA A 359 -10.99 -1.57 -9.26
C ALA A 359 -10.80 -0.37 -8.31
N LEU A 360 -10.84 -0.60 -6.99
CA LEU A 360 -10.67 0.45 -5.99
C LEU A 360 -9.26 1.06 -6.05
N LEU A 361 -8.22 0.23 -6.12
CA LEU A 361 -6.82 0.67 -6.20
C LEU A 361 -6.49 1.34 -7.53
N SER A 362 -7.00 0.81 -8.64
CA SER A 362 -6.82 1.45 -9.95
C SER A 362 -7.50 2.81 -9.98
N SER A 363 -8.75 2.93 -9.54
CA SER A 363 -9.43 4.22 -9.46
C SER A 363 -8.72 5.20 -8.51
N LEU A 364 -8.18 4.74 -7.36
CA LEU A 364 -7.34 5.58 -6.50
C LEU A 364 -6.11 6.10 -7.26
N MET A 365 -5.49 5.25 -8.08
CA MET A 365 -4.34 5.67 -8.89
C MET A 365 -4.71 6.71 -9.93
N TRP A 366 -5.83 6.55 -10.62
CA TRP A 366 -6.32 7.56 -11.55
C TRP A 366 -6.68 8.87 -10.84
N LEU A 367 -7.25 8.81 -9.63
CA LEU A 367 -7.56 9.99 -8.83
C LEU A 367 -6.30 10.75 -8.41
N LEU A 368 -5.26 10.05 -7.94
CA LEU A 368 -3.96 10.65 -7.64
C LEU A 368 -3.32 11.29 -8.89
N ALA A 369 -3.60 10.74 -10.07
CA ALA A 369 -3.10 11.26 -11.33
C ALA A 369 -3.84 12.50 -11.86
N THR A 370 -4.91 12.96 -11.18
CA THR A 370 -5.62 14.20 -11.53
C THR A 370 -4.89 15.47 -11.08
N ALA A 371 -3.84 15.33 -10.27
CA ALA A 371 -3.08 16.46 -9.75
C ALA A 371 -2.60 17.41 -10.86
N GLU A 372 -2.76 18.71 -10.61
CA GLU A 372 -2.39 19.75 -11.55
C GLU A 372 -0.92 20.14 -11.39
N VAL A 373 -0.25 20.37 -12.52
CA VAL A 373 1.14 20.84 -12.57
C VAL A 373 1.10 22.35 -12.78
N VAL A 374 1.20 23.11 -11.69
CA VAL A 374 1.09 24.56 -11.70
C VAL A 374 2.49 25.18 -11.83
N PRO A 375 2.69 26.18 -12.71
CA PRO A 375 3.93 26.94 -12.75
C PRO A 375 4.12 27.75 -11.45
N THR A 376 5.31 27.69 -10.87
CA THR A 376 5.72 28.55 -9.76
C THR A 376 6.42 29.79 -10.28
N SER A 377 6.22 30.90 -9.56
CA SER A 377 6.97 32.13 -9.78
C SER A 377 8.27 32.10 -9.00
N LEU A 378 9.37 32.52 -9.62
CA LEU A 378 10.60 32.85 -8.92
C LEU A 378 10.63 34.36 -8.70
N ASP A 379 10.91 34.76 -7.45
CA ASP A 379 11.23 36.13 -7.10
C ASP A 379 12.74 36.29 -7.29
N GLU A 380 13.13 36.84 -8.44
CA GLU A 380 14.49 37.33 -8.64
C GLU A 380 14.41 38.86 -8.62
N VAL A 381 14.91 39.45 -7.53
CA VAL A 381 15.16 40.90 -7.43
C VAL A 381 13.91 41.74 -7.74
N GLY A 382 12.78 41.42 -7.09
CA GLY A 382 11.56 42.24 -7.11
C GLY A 382 10.71 42.12 -8.37
N ASN A 383 11.06 41.22 -9.30
CA ASN A 383 10.25 40.90 -10.48
C ASN A 383 9.85 39.43 -10.47
N PHE A 384 8.54 39.16 -10.54
CA PHE A 384 8.01 37.80 -10.58
C PHE A 384 8.19 37.19 -11.98
N VAL A 385 9.09 36.22 -12.10
CA VAL A 385 9.23 35.42 -13.33
C VAL A 385 8.33 34.19 -13.21
N TYR A 386 7.23 34.16 -13.98
CA TYR A 386 6.30 33.03 -14.01
C TYR A 386 6.81 31.89 -14.90
N GLY A 387 6.60 30.63 -14.47
CA GLY A 387 6.72 29.46 -15.36
C GLY A 387 8.11 28.84 -15.48
N THR A 388 9.03 29.21 -14.60
CA THR A 388 10.39 28.66 -14.57
C THR A 388 10.43 27.31 -13.88
N SER A 389 9.78 27.17 -12.72
CA SER A 389 9.64 25.90 -12.03
C SER A 389 8.18 25.46 -11.98
N ARG A 390 7.94 24.17 -11.71
CA ARG A 390 6.60 23.58 -11.68
C ARG A 390 6.45 22.73 -10.42
N ARG A 391 5.27 22.80 -9.81
CA ARG A 391 4.91 21.96 -8.65
C ARG A 391 3.59 21.24 -8.90
N VAL A 392 3.50 20.01 -8.40
CA VAL A 392 2.27 19.24 -8.39
C VAL A 392 1.44 19.68 -7.19
N VAL A 393 0.23 20.19 -7.42
CA VAL A 393 -0.68 20.63 -6.35
C VAL A 393 -2.03 20.00 -6.57
N PHE A 394 -2.65 19.54 -5.48
CA PHE A 394 -4.03 19.12 -5.47
C PHE A 394 -4.94 20.31 -5.13
N THR A 395 -5.96 20.53 -5.93
CA THR A 395 -7.02 21.51 -5.61
C THR A 395 -7.80 21.06 -4.38
N VAL A 396 -8.49 21.99 -3.71
CA VAL A 396 -9.27 21.66 -2.50
C VAL A 396 -10.32 20.60 -2.79
N ASP A 397 -10.95 20.66 -3.97
CA ASP A 397 -11.94 19.67 -4.41
C ASP A 397 -11.29 18.28 -4.60
N GLN A 398 -10.11 18.22 -5.23
CA GLN A 398 -9.37 16.97 -5.40
C GLN A 398 -8.93 16.37 -4.05
N GLN A 399 -8.53 17.20 -3.09
CA GLN A 399 -8.19 16.76 -1.74
C GLN A 399 -9.41 16.18 -1.02
N ALA A 400 -10.57 16.83 -1.14
CA ALA A 400 -11.83 16.33 -0.58
C ALA A 400 -12.25 15.01 -1.23
N MET A 401 -12.15 14.89 -2.56
CA MET A 401 -12.42 13.66 -3.29
C MET A 401 -11.48 12.53 -2.84
N LEU A 402 -10.18 12.81 -2.68
CA LEU A 402 -9.19 11.84 -2.21
C LEU A 402 -9.50 11.37 -0.79
N ALA A 403 -9.77 12.30 0.13
CA ALA A 403 -10.12 11.96 1.51
C ALA A 403 -11.41 11.12 1.58
N PHE A 404 -12.45 11.52 0.84
CA PHE A 404 -13.67 10.75 0.70
C PHE A 404 -13.39 9.35 0.17
N TYR A 405 -12.61 9.23 -0.91
CA TYR A 405 -12.31 7.95 -1.54
C TYR A 405 -11.51 7.01 -0.63
N LEU A 406 -10.56 7.55 0.16
CA LEU A 406 -9.79 6.78 1.14
C LEU A 406 -10.67 6.21 2.26
N VAL A 407 -11.62 7.00 2.79
CA VAL A 407 -12.64 6.50 3.73
C VAL A 407 -13.44 5.37 3.08
N GLY A 408 -13.75 5.50 1.80
CA GLY A 408 -14.50 4.50 1.04
C GLY A 408 -13.74 3.21 0.89
N ILE A 409 -12.44 3.27 0.59
CA ILE A 409 -11.57 2.09 0.56
C ILE A 409 -11.63 1.39 1.90
N VAL A 410 -11.38 2.09 3.02
CA VAL A 410 -11.43 1.54 4.39
C VAL A 410 -12.77 0.86 4.65
N TRP A 411 -13.87 1.51 4.27
CA TRP A 411 -15.22 0.97 4.43
C TRP A 411 -15.40 -0.33 3.62
N PHE A 412 -14.92 -0.39 2.38
CA PHE A 412 -14.96 -1.61 1.57
C PHE A 412 -14.06 -2.74 2.11
N ILE A 413 -12.93 -2.42 2.77
CA ILE A 413 -12.10 -3.42 3.47
C ILE A 413 -12.93 -4.08 4.58
N GLU A 414 -13.53 -3.25 5.43
CA GLU A 414 -14.32 -3.72 6.57
C GLU A 414 -15.59 -4.45 6.12
N LEU A 415 -16.28 -3.95 5.08
CA LEU A 415 -17.39 -4.66 4.45
C LEU A 415 -16.95 -6.05 3.97
N SER A 416 -15.84 -6.14 3.25
CA SER A 416 -15.32 -7.41 2.72
C SER A 416 -14.96 -8.41 3.82
N LYS A 417 -14.41 -7.92 4.93
CA LYS A 417 -14.08 -8.70 6.12
C LYS A 417 -15.34 -9.16 6.86
N ASN A 418 -16.27 -8.25 7.15
CA ASN A 418 -17.53 -8.56 7.82
C ASN A 418 -18.39 -9.53 7.01
N PHE A 419 -18.42 -9.36 5.69
CA PHE A 419 -19.10 -10.28 4.79
C PHE A 419 -18.47 -11.67 4.82
N ALA A 420 -17.14 -11.78 4.81
CA ALA A 420 -16.44 -13.06 4.92
C ALA A 420 -16.75 -13.76 6.25
N THR A 421 -16.68 -13.01 7.36
CA THR A 421 -17.03 -13.51 8.69
C THR A 421 -18.48 -13.99 8.72
N PHE A 422 -19.43 -13.23 8.18
CA PHE A 422 -20.82 -13.63 8.08
C PHE A 422 -20.99 -14.95 7.33
N VAL A 423 -20.38 -15.09 6.14
CA VAL A 423 -20.47 -16.31 5.33
C VAL A 423 -19.89 -17.53 6.05
N VAL A 424 -18.75 -17.37 6.73
CA VAL A 424 -18.11 -18.43 7.52
C VAL A 424 -18.99 -18.82 8.70
N THR A 425 -19.45 -17.85 9.49
CA THR A 425 -20.34 -18.07 10.62
C THR A 425 -21.61 -18.78 10.18
N TYR A 426 -22.23 -18.34 9.08
CA TYR A 426 -23.40 -18.97 8.50
C TYR A 426 -23.17 -20.45 8.14
N ALA A 427 -22.03 -20.76 7.52
CA ALA A 427 -21.68 -22.13 7.18
C ALA A 427 -21.47 -23.01 8.43
N VAL A 428 -20.83 -22.46 9.47
CA VAL A 428 -20.65 -23.14 10.76
C VAL A 428 -22.00 -23.39 11.44
N PHE A 429 -22.90 -22.42 11.43
CA PHE A 429 -24.27 -22.57 11.97
C PHE A 429 -25.01 -23.70 11.26
N LEU A 430 -25.02 -23.71 9.93
CA LEU A 430 -25.60 -24.80 9.16
C LEU A 430 -24.96 -26.15 9.51
N TRP A 431 -23.64 -26.20 9.65
CA TRP A 431 -22.96 -27.44 9.99
C TRP A 431 -23.30 -27.95 11.39
N TYR A 432 -23.43 -27.06 12.37
CA TYR A 432 -23.69 -27.38 13.77
C TYR A 432 -25.13 -27.86 13.99
N TYR A 433 -26.11 -27.19 13.39
CA TYR A 433 -27.53 -27.46 13.61
C TYR A 433 -28.16 -28.45 12.62
N SER A 434 -27.45 -28.83 11.54
CA SER A 434 -27.97 -29.86 10.63
C SER A 434 -27.88 -31.26 11.28
N PRO A 435 -28.99 -32.01 11.41
CA PRO A 435 -28.97 -33.37 11.93
C PRO A 435 -28.17 -34.28 10.97
N LYS A 436 -27.17 -35.00 11.50
CA LYS A 436 -26.22 -35.76 10.68
C LYS A 436 -25.90 -37.16 11.22
N PRO A 437 -25.76 -38.18 10.36
CA PRO A 437 -24.86 -39.30 10.62
C PRO A 437 -23.39 -38.83 10.56
N LYS A 438 -22.50 -39.43 11.36
CA LYS A 438 -21.09 -39.01 11.51
C LYS A 438 -20.41 -38.82 10.14
N GLY A 439 -19.86 -37.64 9.88
CA GLY A 439 -18.95 -37.36 8.76
C GLY A 439 -19.55 -36.68 7.52
N CYS A 440 -20.87 -36.45 7.44
CA CYS A 440 -21.49 -35.76 6.31
C CYS A 440 -21.81 -34.29 6.62
N GLY A 441 -21.44 -33.35 5.74
CA GLY A 441 -21.73 -31.91 5.85
C GLY A 441 -22.91 -31.47 4.97
N PRO A 442 -23.53 -30.29 5.23
CA PRO A 442 -24.53 -29.71 4.33
C PRO A 442 -23.92 -29.39 2.96
N SER A 443 -24.70 -29.48 1.89
CA SER A 443 -24.24 -29.16 0.53
C SER A 443 -24.14 -27.64 0.31
N PHE A 444 -22.97 -27.18 -0.15
CA PHE A 444 -22.67 -25.79 -0.53
C PHE A 444 -23.07 -24.71 0.53
N PRO A 445 -22.65 -24.84 1.80
CA PRO A 445 -23.07 -23.94 2.86
C PRO A 445 -22.56 -22.50 2.66
N LEU A 446 -21.40 -22.34 2.02
CA LEU A 446 -20.82 -21.02 1.71
C LEU A 446 -21.64 -20.26 0.67
N LEU A 447 -22.08 -20.90 -0.41
CA LEU A 447 -22.89 -20.25 -1.46
C LEU A 447 -24.26 -19.81 -0.90
N ARG A 448 -24.87 -20.63 -0.04
CA ARG A 448 -26.08 -20.25 0.69
C ARG A 448 -25.83 -19.04 1.60
N GLY A 449 -24.69 -18.99 2.29
CA GLY A 449 -24.27 -17.84 3.09
C GLY A 449 -24.06 -16.58 2.27
N VAL A 450 -23.48 -16.67 1.08
CA VAL A 450 -23.33 -15.53 0.16
C VAL A 450 -24.69 -14.98 -0.25
N GLY A 451 -25.60 -15.85 -0.68
CA GLY A 451 -26.95 -15.43 -1.07
C GLY A 451 -27.68 -14.78 0.10
N ALA A 452 -27.60 -15.38 1.29
CA ALA A 452 -28.17 -14.82 2.51
C ALA A 452 -27.59 -13.43 2.83
N GLY A 453 -26.27 -13.28 2.73
CA GLY A 453 -25.57 -12.03 3.02
C GLY A 453 -25.89 -10.92 2.02
N LEU A 454 -25.89 -11.21 0.72
CA LEU A 454 -26.12 -10.21 -0.33
C LEU A 454 -27.56 -9.72 -0.38
N PHE A 455 -28.53 -10.63 -0.28
CA PHE A 455 -29.94 -10.28 -0.51
C PHE A 455 -30.66 -9.85 0.77
N TYR A 456 -30.30 -10.41 1.92
CA TYR A 456 -31.06 -10.18 3.15
C TYR A 456 -30.32 -9.34 4.18
N HIS A 457 -28.98 -9.35 4.21
CA HIS A 457 -28.21 -8.75 5.32
C HIS A 457 -27.15 -7.72 4.89
N LEU A 458 -27.13 -7.31 3.61
CA LEU A 458 -26.07 -6.45 3.09
C LEU A 458 -26.00 -5.08 3.81
N GLY A 459 -27.15 -4.49 4.14
CA GLY A 459 -27.23 -3.23 4.88
C GLY A 459 -26.61 -3.33 6.27
N THR A 460 -26.94 -4.39 7.02
CA THR A 460 -26.38 -4.65 8.36
C THR A 460 -24.88 -4.94 8.29
N ILE A 461 -24.43 -5.71 7.30
CA ILE A 461 -23.01 -6.04 7.10
C ILE A 461 -22.21 -4.78 6.74
N ALA A 462 -22.79 -3.87 5.94
CA ALA A 462 -22.18 -2.58 5.59
C ALA A 462 -22.05 -1.64 6.80
N LEU A 463 -22.99 -1.67 7.75
CA LEU A 463 -22.91 -0.90 8.99
C LEU A 463 -21.91 -1.43 10.02
N GLY A 464 -21.40 -2.65 9.87
CA GLY A 464 -20.41 -3.20 10.81
C GLY A 464 -19.21 -2.27 11.04
N PHE A 465 -18.92 -1.37 10.09
CA PHE A 465 -17.97 -0.26 10.22
C PHE A 465 -18.25 0.67 11.42
N SER A 466 -19.50 1.10 11.66
CA SER A 466 -19.84 2.00 12.77
C SER A 466 -19.89 1.28 14.12
N ALA A 467 -20.33 0.01 14.13
CA ALA A 467 -20.37 -0.81 15.35
C ALA A 467 -18.96 -1.13 15.87
N SER A 468 -17.96 -1.28 15.00
CA SER A 468 -16.57 -1.51 15.41
C SER A 468 -15.98 -0.29 16.15
N ILE A 469 -16.26 0.94 15.67
CA ILE A 469 -15.83 2.20 16.33
C ILE A 469 -16.51 2.37 17.70
N GLU A 470 -17.74 1.92 17.85
CA GLU A 470 -18.48 2.03 19.11
C GLU A 470 -18.12 0.92 20.12
N SER A 471 -17.71 -0.26 19.64
CA SER A 471 -17.18 -1.33 20.50
C SER A 471 -15.86 -0.95 21.17
N GLU A 472 -15.04 -0.11 20.52
CA GLU A 472 -13.77 0.40 21.06
C GLU A 472 -13.98 1.49 22.14
N LYS A 473 -15.17 2.10 22.20
CA LYS A 473 -15.58 3.02 23.27
C LYS A 473 -16.19 2.32 24.50
N ARG A 474 -16.42 1.00 24.44
CA ARG A 474 -17.00 0.19 25.52
C ARG A 474 -16.05 -0.85 26.10
N VAL A 475 -14.74 -0.67 25.93
CA VAL A 475 -13.70 -1.47 26.60
C VAL A 475 -13.00 -0.60 27.64
#